data_AF-A0A7L4PXK6-F1
#
_entry.id   AF-A0A7L4PXK6-F1
#
_cell.length_a   1.000
_cell.length_b   1.000
_cell.length_c   1.000
_cell.angle_alpha   90.00
_cell.angle_beta   90.00
_cell.angle_gamma   90.00
#
_symmetry.space_group_name_H-M   'P 1'
#
loop_
_entity.id
_entity.type
_entity.pdbx_description
1 polymer ?
#
loop_
_entity_poly.entity_id
_entity_poly.type
_entity_poly.pdbx_seq_one_letter_code
_entity_poly.pdbx_strand_id
1 'polypeptide(L)'
;MTIKYVIFLSLLFVSLGAMLFTAGCQDAAEMGAVACEGLDGKDRDHCIQQLAVASMNIHMCNDIESVGPKSKCWLYIAASSKQLSVCGSMSDQDWYGKQGSYDKYQCVQYFARELNAPDVCLELESYRDSDGSDLNPDGISKDICFNSIQCGKTGQASCYDTKEQQYYCTAGDETQWTNAPMTCP
;
A
#
# COMPACT_ATOMS: atom_id res chain seq x y z
N MET A 1 18.35 56.83 19.37
CA MET A 1 18.27 55.36 19.24
C MET A 1 19.30 54.94 18.21
N THR A 2 20.38 54.27 18.60
CA THR A 2 21.53 54.01 17.72
C THR A 2 21.29 52.77 16.87
N ILE A 3 21.79 52.76 15.63
CA ILE A 3 21.66 51.66 14.65
C ILE A 3 22.03 50.28 15.25
N LYS A 4 22.93 50.26 16.25
CA LYS A 4 23.31 49.06 17.01
C LYS A 4 22.12 48.37 17.70
N TYR A 5 21.13 49.13 18.21
CA TYR A 5 19.95 48.56 18.87
C TYR A 5 18.98 47.90 17.87
N VAL A 6 18.85 48.45 16.67
CA VAL A 6 17.95 47.89 15.64
C VAL A 6 18.44 46.53 15.15
N ILE A 7 19.76 46.40 14.93
CA ILE A 7 20.39 45.14 14.51
C ILE A 7 20.24 44.08 15.62
N PHE A 8 20.50 44.45 16.88
CA PHE A 8 20.38 43.53 18.00
C PHE A 8 18.94 43.02 18.18
N LEU A 9 17.94 43.92 18.06
CA LEU A 9 16.53 43.55 18.17
C LEU A 9 16.10 42.59 17.04
N SER A 10 16.56 42.84 15.80
CA SER A 10 16.24 41.96 14.66
C SER A 10 16.80 40.55 14.80
N LEU A 11 18.02 40.39 15.34
CA LEU A 11 18.61 39.07 15.59
C LEU A 11 17.87 38.31 16.70
N LEU A 12 17.37 39.03 17.70
CA LEU A 12 16.57 38.45 18.79
C LEU A 12 15.24 37.89 18.28
N PHE A 13 14.55 38.62 17.39
CA PHE A 13 13.31 38.13 16.76
C PHE A 13 13.53 36.92 15.84
N VAL A 14 14.64 36.88 15.09
CA VAL A 14 14.98 35.71 14.25
C VAL A 14 15.27 34.49 15.12
N SER A 15 15.98 34.65 16.24
CA SER A 15 16.25 33.56 17.18
C SER A 15 15.00 33.06 17.92
N LEU A 16 14.10 33.95 18.36
CA LEU A 16 12.85 33.57 19.00
C LEU A 16 11.89 32.89 18.02
N GLY A 17 11.86 33.33 16.76
CA GLY A 17 11.07 32.71 15.70
C GLY A 17 11.52 31.27 15.41
N ALA A 18 12.83 31.00 15.44
CA ALA A 18 13.36 29.66 15.21
C ALA A 18 12.99 28.64 16.31
N MET A 19 12.81 29.10 17.56
CA MET A 19 12.45 28.22 18.69
C MET A 19 10.95 27.84 18.72
N LEU A 20 10.08 28.60 18.05
CA LEU A 20 8.64 28.31 18.02
C LEU A 20 8.24 27.28 16.95
N PHE A 21 9.11 27.01 15.96
CA PHE A 21 8.82 26.02 14.91
C PHE A 21 9.20 24.58 15.27
N THR A 22 9.95 24.33 16.34
CA THR A 22 10.39 22.98 16.73
C THR A 22 9.49 22.27 17.75
N ALA A 23 8.41 22.90 18.22
CA ALA A 23 7.53 22.34 19.25
C ALA A 23 6.34 21.51 18.71
N GLY A 24 6.28 21.23 17.40
CA GLY A 24 5.05 20.80 16.72
C GLY A 24 4.94 19.35 16.25
N CYS A 25 5.92 18.48 16.49
CA CYS A 25 5.83 17.06 16.13
C CYS A 25 6.44 16.20 17.23
N GLN A 26 5.68 15.93 18.30
CA GLN A 26 5.96 14.74 19.11
C GLN A 26 5.56 13.52 18.28
N ASP A 27 6.45 12.56 18.19
CA ASP A 27 6.34 11.39 17.32
C ASP A 27 5.03 10.64 17.57
N ALA A 28 4.11 10.71 16.62
CA ALA A 28 2.84 9.96 16.65
C ALA A 28 3.06 8.43 16.76
N ALA A 29 4.29 7.96 16.54
CA ALA A 29 4.71 6.58 16.74
C ALA A 29 4.58 6.13 18.21
N GLU A 30 4.80 7.00 19.19
CA GLU A 30 4.84 6.58 20.60
C GLU A 30 3.45 6.43 21.23
N MET A 31 2.46 7.22 20.80
CA MET A 31 1.08 7.13 21.32
C MET A 31 0.30 5.93 20.77
N GLY A 32 0.75 5.34 19.66
CA GLY A 32 0.05 4.22 19.01
C GLY A 32 0.12 2.92 19.80
N ALA A 33 1.28 2.59 20.39
CA ALA A 33 1.47 1.31 21.07
C ALA A 33 0.53 1.12 22.29
N VAL A 34 0.22 2.21 22.99
CA VAL A 34 -0.68 2.19 24.16
C VAL A 34 -2.14 1.95 23.76
N ALA A 35 -2.55 2.38 22.56
CA ALA A 35 -3.95 2.30 22.15
C ALA A 35 -4.46 0.88 21.89
N CYS A 36 -3.56 -0.08 21.62
CA CYS A 36 -3.91 -1.49 21.45
C CYS A 36 -3.60 -2.34 22.69
N GLU A 37 -3.24 -1.70 23.81
CA GLU A 37 -2.96 -2.40 25.06
C GLU A 37 -4.25 -3.02 25.63
N GLY A 38 -4.21 -4.32 25.92
CA GLY A 38 -5.36 -5.09 26.42
C GLY A 38 -6.19 -5.82 25.35
N LEU A 39 -5.87 -5.66 24.06
CA LEU A 39 -6.37 -6.54 23.00
C LEU A 39 -5.43 -7.73 22.81
N ASP A 40 -5.94 -8.85 22.31
CA ASP A 40 -5.16 -10.04 21.98
C ASP A 40 -5.42 -10.57 20.56
N GLY A 41 -4.54 -11.46 20.11
CA GLY A 41 -4.65 -12.16 18.82
C GLY A 41 -4.96 -11.25 17.62
N LYS A 42 -6.01 -11.61 16.88
CA LYS A 42 -6.42 -10.90 15.65
C LYS A 42 -6.93 -9.49 15.91
N ASP A 43 -7.58 -9.25 17.04
CA ASP A 43 -8.12 -7.93 17.37
C ASP A 43 -6.98 -6.94 17.64
N ARG A 44 -5.93 -7.39 18.34
CA ARG A 44 -4.70 -6.62 18.52
C ARG A 44 -4.01 -6.33 17.19
N ASP A 45 -3.86 -7.33 16.32
CA ASP A 45 -3.24 -7.19 15.00
C ASP A 45 -3.97 -6.18 14.10
N HIS A 46 -5.31 -6.22 14.10
CA HIS A 46 -6.12 -5.25 13.35
C HIS A 46 -6.02 -3.83 13.93
N CYS A 47 -5.97 -3.70 15.25
CA CYS A 47 -5.74 -2.42 15.90
C CYS A 47 -4.39 -1.81 15.49
N ILE A 48 -3.30 -2.59 15.58
CA ILE A 48 -1.95 -2.16 15.19
C ILE A 48 -1.91 -1.78 13.71
N GLN A 49 -2.51 -2.59 12.84
CA GLN A 49 -2.64 -2.29 11.41
C GLN A 49 -3.28 -0.93 11.17
N GLN A 50 -4.43 -0.65 11.79
CA GLN A 50 -5.14 0.61 11.58
C GLN A 50 -4.31 1.82 12.03
N LEU A 51 -3.62 1.70 13.17
CA LEU A 51 -2.73 2.75 13.66
C LEU A 51 -1.55 2.97 12.73
N ALA A 52 -0.89 1.89 12.30
CA ALA A 52 0.24 1.94 11.38
C ALA A 52 -0.12 2.64 10.07
N VAL A 53 -1.29 2.33 9.50
CA VAL A 53 -1.80 2.98 8.28
C VAL A 53 -2.15 4.45 8.54
N ALA A 54 -2.85 4.75 9.64
CA ALA A 54 -3.22 6.12 9.99
C ALA A 54 -2.00 7.02 10.24
N SER A 55 -0.94 6.47 10.85
CA SER A 55 0.30 7.19 11.14
C SER A 55 1.36 7.07 10.04
N MET A 56 1.09 6.30 8.97
CA MET A 56 2.07 5.92 7.94
C MET A 56 3.38 5.33 8.52
N ASN A 57 3.30 4.65 9.67
CA ASN A 57 4.47 4.08 10.33
C ASN A 57 4.63 2.61 9.95
N ILE A 58 5.48 2.39 8.96
CA ILE A 58 5.79 1.07 8.42
C ILE A 58 6.38 0.10 9.46
N HIS A 59 7.10 0.61 10.47
CA HIS A 59 7.72 -0.22 11.48
C HIS A 59 6.67 -0.93 12.35
N MET A 60 5.52 -0.30 12.60
CA MET A 60 4.42 -0.92 13.35
C MET A 60 3.82 -2.13 12.64
N CYS A 61 3.92 -2.23 11.31
CA CYS A 61 3.50 -3.44 10.60
C CYS A 61 4.34 -4.67 10.98
N ASN A 62 5.55 -4.48 11.53
CA ASN A 62 6.37 -5.61 12.01
C ASN A 62 5.85 -6.23 13.29
N ASP A 63 5.12 -5.46 14.10
CA ASP A 63 4.58 -5.88 15.41
C ASP A 63 3.29 -6.71 15.28
N ILE A 64 2.79 -6.86 14.05
CA ILE A 64 1.62 -7.67 13.71
C ILE A 64 2.06 -9.12 13.53
N GLU A 65 1.42 -10.05 14.24
CA GLU A 65 1.76 -11.47 14.20
C GLU A 65 1.05 -12.19 13.04
N SER A 66 -0.22 -11.88 12.81
CA SER A 66 -1.01 -12.49 11.74
C SER A 66 -0.59 -11.99 10.37
N VAL A 67 -0.22 -12.93 9.49
CA VAL A 67 0.28 -12.63 8.13
C VAL A 67 -0.72 -11.84 7.28
N GLY A 68 -2.02 -12.11 7.41
CA GLY A 68 -3.08 -11.39 6.69
C GLY A 68 -3.11 -9.89 7.02
N PRO A 69 -3.38 -9.53 8.29
CA PRO A 69 -3.28 -8.14 8.74
C PRO A 69 -1.92 -7.49 8.47
N LYS A 70 -0.81 -8.24 8.63
CA LYS A 70 0.54 -7.74 8.37
C LYS A 70 0.71 -7.31 6.92
N SER A 71 0.48 -8.22 5.98
CA SER A 71 0.60 -7.95 4.54
C SER A 71 -0.32 -6.80 4.07
N LYS A 72 -1.56 -6.76 4.57
CA LYS A 72 -2.48 -5.62 4.34
C LYS A 72 -1.94 -4.28 4.87
N CYS A 73 -1.22 -4.29 6.00
CA CYS A 73 -0.60 -3.09 6.56
C CYS A 73 0.41 -2.48 5.58
N TRP A 74 1.34 -3.30 5.07
CA TRP A 74 2.31 -2.89 4.06
C TRP A 74 1.64 -2.40 2.78
N LEU A 75 0.63 -3.14 2.29
CA LEU A 75 -0.16 -2.79 1.11
C LEU A 75 -0.76 -1.38 1.19
N TYR A 76 -1.47 -1.09 2.28
CA TYR A 76 -2.15 0.19 2.44
C TYR A 76 -1.18 1.34 2.68
N ILE A 77 -0.07 1.12 3.39
CA ILE A 77 0.97 2.13 3.54
C ILE A 77 1.64 2.40 2.20
N ALA A 78 1.96 1.38 1.40
CA ALA A 78 2.55 1.55 0.07
C ALA A 78 1.67 2.47 -0.78
N ALA A 79 0.39 2.13 -0.92
CA ALA A 79 -0.56 2.90 -1.72
C ALA A 79 -0.77 4.32 -1.19
N SER A 80 -0.93 4.49 0.13
CA SER A 80 -1.22 5.80 0.73
C SER A 80 0.00 6.73 0.72
N SER A 81 1.20 6.18 0.95
CA SER A 81 2.46 6.93 0.89
C SER A 81 2.99 7.11 -0.54
N LYS A 82 2.41 6.41 -1.51
CA LYS A 82 2.86 6.35 -2.91
C LYS A 82 4.30 5.89 -3.08
N GLN A 83 4.75 4.99 -2.20
CA GLN A 83 6.10 4.42 -2.23
C GLN A 83 6.05 2.93 -2.58
N LEU A 84 6.37 2.59 -3.83
CA LEU A 84 6.37 1.21 -4.32
C LEU A 84 7.39 0.32 -3.60
N SER A 85 8.50 0.90 -3.14
CA SER A 85 9.55 0.20 -2.37
C SER A 85 9.03 -0.48 -1.10
N VAL A 86 7.91 -0.02 -0.55
CA VAL A 86 7.23 -0.64 0.59
C VAL A 86 6.78 -2.08 0.25
N CYS A 87 6.28 -2.32 -0.96
CA CYS A 87 5.93 -3.67 -1.42
C CYS A 87 7.16 -4.60 -1.45
N GLY A 88 8.35 -4.05 -1.64
CA GLY A 88 9.61 -4.80 -1.61
C GLY A 88 10.01 -5.32 -0.21
N SER A 89 9.38 -4.84 0.85
CA SER A 89 9.62 -5.30 2.23
C SER A 89 8.81 -6.55 2.60
N MET A 90 7.85 -6.94 1.76
CA MET A 90 7.05 -8.15 1.96
C MET A 90 7.91 -9.36 1.56
N SER A 91 7.97 -10.39 2.41
CA SER A 91 8.75 -11.57 2.10
C SER A 91 7.99 -12.51 1.17
N ASP A 92 8.69 -13.11 0.22
CA ASP A 92 8.12 -14.11 -0.69
C ASP A 92 7.68 -15.39 0.06
N GLN A 93 8.19 -15.60 1.28
CA GLN A 93 7.94 -16.78 2.11
C GLN A 93 6.69 -16.67 3.00
N ASP A 94 6.17 -15.46 3.20
CA ASP A 94 4.97 -15.25 4.01
C ASP A 94 3.70 -15.85 3.37
N TRP A 95 3.77 -16.18 2.08
CA TRP A 95 2.63 -16.51 1.23
C TRP A 95 2.09 -17.95 1.36
N TYR A 96 2.94 -18.97 1.53
CA TYR A 96 2.54 -20.38 1.30
C TYR A 96 1.33 -20.84 2.15
N GLY A 97 0.12 -20.73 1.56
CA GLY A 97 -1.12 -21.34 2.04
C GLY A 97 -1.88 -20.59 3.15
N LYS A 98 -1.51 -19.36 3.50
CA LYS A 98 -2.24 -18.60 4.53
C LYS A 98 -3.36 -17.76 3.92
N GLN A 99 -4.61 -18.15 4.17
CA GLN A 99 -5.78 -17.41 3.69
C GLN A 99 -5.72 -15.94 4.14
N GLY A 100 -5.89 -15.03 3.17
CA GLY A 100 -6.03 -13.60 3.42
C GLY A 100 -4.73 -12.81 3.58
N SER A 101 -3.57 -13.39 3.29
CA SER A 101 -2.34 -12.62 3.07
C SER A 101 -2.25 -12.08 1.66
N TYR A 102 -1.49 -10.99 1.52
CA TYR A 102 -1.06 -10.44 0.24
C TYR A 102 0.40 -10.75 0.04
N ASP A 103 0.78 -11.09 -1.18
CA ASP A 103 2.17 -11.17 -1.58
C ASP A 103 2.64 -9.84 -2.19
N LYS A 104 3.90 -9.81 -2.57
CA LYS A 104 4.52 -8.67 -3.22
C LYS A 104 3.88 -8.32 -4.56
N TYR A 105 3.50 -9.30 -5.37
CA TYR A 105 2.91 -9.10 -6.70
C TYR A 105 1.53 -8.46 -6.60
N GLN A 106 0.70 -8.96 -5.68
CA GLN A 106 -0.58 -8.37 -5.32
C GLN A 106 -0.42 -6.94 -4.79
N CYS A 107 0.66 -6.68 -4.04
CA CYS A 107 0.97 -5.32 -3.58
C CYS A 107 1.28 -4.36 -4.73
N VAL A 108 2.16 -4.76 -5.66
CA VAL A 108 2.49 -3.98 -6.85
C VAL A 108 1.26 -3.74 -7.72
N GLN A 109 0.44 -4.77 -7.97
CA GLN A 109 -0.81 -4.63 -8.73
C GLN A 109 -1.79 -3.67 -8.06
N TYR A 110 -2.01 -3.83 -6.75
CA TYR A 110 -2.89 -2.95 -5.99
C TYR A 110 -2.42 -1.50 -6.05
N PHE A 111 -1.12 -1.27 -5.87
CA PHE A 111 -0.48 0.04 -5.97
C PHE A 111 -0.68 0.67 -7.35
N ALA A 112 -0.41 -0.10 -8.42
CA ALA A 112 -0.58 0.35 -9.80
C ALA A 112 -2.03 0.76 -10.09
N ARG A 113 -3.00 -0.04 -9.64
CA ARG A 113 -4.42 0.27 -9.77
C ARG A 113 -4.84 1.49 -8.96
N GLU A 114 -4.39 1.59 -7.71
CA GLU A 114 -4.82 2.67 -6.82
C GLU A 114 -4.33 4.04 -7.31
N LEU A 115 -3.15 4.07 -7.92
CA LEU A 115 -2.55 5.28 -8.49
C LEU A 115 -2.83 5.47 -9.99
N ASN A 116 -3.52 4.52 -10.64
CA ASN A 116 -3.71 4.49 -12.08
C ASN A 116 -2.38 4.65 -12.86
N ALA A 117 -1.36 3.90 -12.41
CA ALA A 117 0.04 3.98 -12.85
C ALA A 117 0.45 2.69 -13.57
N PRO A 118 0.18 2.56 -14.89
CA PRO A 118 0.43 1.32 -15.64
C PRO A 118 1.91 0.98 -15.78
N ASP A 119 2.79 1.98 -15.73
CA ASP A 119 4.25 1.81 -15.72
C ASP A 119 4.75 0.98 -14.53
N VAL A 120 4.04 1.01 -13.39
CA VAL A 120 4.36 0.15 -12.23
C VAL A 120 4.24 -1.34 -12.57
N CYS A 121 3.33 -1.73 -13.48
CA CYS A 121 3.20 -3.13 -13.91
C CYS A 121 4.44 -3.66 -14.64
N LEU A 122 5.33 -2.78 -15.11
CA LEU A 122 6.61 -3.17 -15.73
C LEU A 122 7.57 -3.81 -14.71
N GLU A 123 7.45 -3.49 -13.41
CA GLU A 123 8.28 -4.09 -12.37
C GLU A 123 7.95 -5.59 -12.13
N LEU A 124 6.81 -6.07 -12.63
CA LEU A 124 6.45 -7.48 -12.51
C LEU A 124 7.25 -8.39 -13.46
N GLU A 125 7.85 -7.86 -14.53
CA GLU A 125 8.66 -8.66 -15.47
C GLU A 125 10.01 -9.11 -14.89
N SER A 126 10.49 -8.46 -13.83
CA SER A 126 11.84 -8.71 -13.29
C SER A 126 11.94 -9.85 -12.28
N TYR A 127 10.85 -10.56 -11.99
CA TYR A 127 10.77 -11.54 -10.90
C TYR A 127 10.66 -12.99 -11.37
N ARG A 128 11.35 -13.33 -12.45
CA ARG A 128 11.62 -14.74 -12.78
C ARG A 128 12.77 -15.22 -11.90
N ASP A 129 12.64 -16.40 -11.30
CA ASP A 129 13.81 -17.00 -10.66
C ASP A 129 14.87 -17.28 -11.74
N SER A 130 16.10 -17.46 -11.28
CA SER A 130 17.26 -17.85 -12.07
C SER A 130 17.05 -19.13 -12.92
N ASP A 131 16.08 -19.98 -12.56
CA ASP A 131 15.69 -21.17 -13.33
C ASP A 131 14.57 -20.93 -14.36
N GLY A 132 14.05 -19.70 -14.43
CA GLY A 132 12.96 -19.32 -15.33
C GLY A 132 11.57 -19.77 -14.88
N SER A 133 11.43 -20.33 -13.67
CA SER A 133 10.14 -20.63 -13.08
C SER A 133 9.42 -19.33 -12.67
N ASP A 134 8.10 -19.30 -12.90
CA ASP A 134 7.27 -18.20 -12.45
C ASP A 134 7.14 -18.27 -10.92
N LEU A 135 7.85 -17.37 -10.23
CA LEU A 135 7.76 -17.18 -8.77
C LEU A 135 6.46 -16.53 -8.33
N ASN A 136 5.50 -16.37 -9.24
CA ASN A 136 4.20 -15.82 -8.97
C ASN A 136 3.17 -16.96 -8.86
N PRO A 137 2.97 -17.52 -7.66
CA PRO A 137 2.03 -18.62 -7.44
C PRO A 137 0.58 -18.25 -7.78
N ASP A 138 0.25 -16.96 -7.76
CA ASP A 138 -1.07 -16.44 -8.12
C ASP A 138 -1.22 -16.12 -9.62
N GLY A 139 -0.14 -16.25 -10.38
CA GLY A 139 -0.13 -16.00 -11.82
C GLY A 139 -0.41 -14.54 -12.19
N ILE A 140 -0.16 -13.58 -11.29
CA ILE A 140 -0.32 -12.13 -11.61
C ILE A 140 0.78 -11.68 -12.58
N SER A 141 0.52 -11.86 -13.86
CA SER A 141 1.38 -11.37 -14.93
C SER A 141 1.30 -9.84 -15.06
N LYS A 142 2.29 -9.26 -15.75
CA LYS A 142 2.27 -7.86 -16.18
C LYS A 142 0.98 -7.52 -16.95
N ASP A 143 0.52 -8.41 -17.83
CA ASP A 143 -0.71 -8.20 -18.60
C ASP A 143 -1.95 -8.16 -17.70
N ILE A 144 -2.03 -9.06 -16.70
CA ILE A 144 -3.09 -9.06 -15.70
C ILE A 144 -3.06 -7.75 -14.88
N CYS A 145 -1.87 -7.24 -14.56
CA CYS A 145 -1.72 -5.95 -13.90
C CYS A 145 -2.26 -4.80 -14.76
N PHE A 146 -1.85 -4.67 -16.03
CA PHE A 146 -2.36 -3.62 -16.92
C PHE A 146 -3.88 -3.68 -17.09
N ASN A 147 -4.42 -4.87 -17.32
CA ASN A 147 -5.85 -5.07 -17.49
C ASN A 147 -6.62 -4.66 -16.22
N SER A 148 -6.07 -4.93 -15.04
CA SER A 148 -6.68 -4.53 -13.77
C SER A 148 -6.79 -3.01 -13.57
N ILE A 149 -5.92 -2.23 -14.21
CA ILE A 149 -5.97 -0.76 -14.19
C ILE A 149 -7.05 -0.27 -15.15
N GLN A 150 -7.12 -0.86 -16.36
CA GLN A 150 -8.12 -0.50 -17.38
C GLN A 150 -9.55 -0.79 -16.92
N CYS A 151 -9.77 -1.84 -16.13
CA CYS A 151 -11.10 -2.18 -15.59
C CYS A 151 -11.59 -1.24 -14.46
N GLY A 152 -10.76 -0.31 -13.98
CA GLY A 152 -11.15 0.67 -12.97
C GLY A 152 -11.33 0.11 -11.54
N LYS A 153 -11.80 0.97 -10.63
CA LYS A 153 -11.92 0.66 -9.18
C LYS A 153 -13.19 -0.11 -8.78
N THR A 154 -14.08 -0.42 -9.73
CA THR A 154 -15.30 -1.18 -9.44
C THR A 154 -14.91 -2.62 -9.15
N GLY A 155 -14.76 -2.93 -7.86
CA GLY A 155 -14.16 -4.16 -7.36
C GLY A 155 -14.74 -5.44 -7.94
N GLN A 156 -13.93 -6.50 -7.85
CA GLN A 156 -14.24 -7.89 -8.23
C GLN A 156 -14.31 -8.23 -9.72
N ALA A 157 -13.88 -7.35 -10.62
CA ALA A 157 -13.59 -7.75 -12.01
C ALA A 157 -12.33 -8.62 -12.07
N SER A 158 -12.43 -9.87 -11.63
CA SER A 158 -11.46 -10.90 -11.99
C SER A 158 -11.57 -11.13 -13.50
N CYS A 159 -10.58 -10.64 -14.25
CA CYS A 159 -10.44 -10.90 -15.67
C CYS A 159 -10.02 -12.36 -15.84
N TYR A 160 -10.95 -13.30 -15.85
CA TYR A 160 -10.61 -14.70 -16.14
C TYR A 160 -11.75 -15.43 -16.82
N ASP A 161 -11.63 -15.60 -18.14
CA ASP A 161 -12.40 -16.59 -18.88
C ASP A 161 -11.59 -17.90 -18.97
N THR A 162 -12.10 -18.95 -18.35
CA THR A 162 -11.46 -20.28 -18.33
C THR A 162 -11.59 -21.04 -19.64
N LYS A 163 -12.32 -20.53 -20.64
CA LYS A 163 -12.58 -21.23 -21.90
C LYS A 163 -11.98 -20.57 -23.14
N GLU A 164 -11.80 -19.24 -23.17
CA GLU A 164 -11.38 -18.55 -24.40
C GLU A 164 -10.12 -17.68 -24.28
N GLN A 165 -9.47 -17.58 -23.11
CA GLN A 165 -8.30 -16.70 -22.90
C GLN A 165 -8.57 -15.22 -23.25
N GLN A 166 -9.83 -14.79 -23.24
CA GLN A 166 -10.20 -13.39 -23.48
C GLN A 166 -10.42 -12.68 -22.15
N TYR A 167 -9.85 -11.48 -22.01
CA TYR A 167 -10.00 -10.64 -20.83
C TYR A 167 -11.18 -9.68 -21.05
N TYR A 168 -12.20 -9.75 -20.20
CA TYR A 168 -13.29 -8.78 -20.16
C TYR A 168 -13.45 -8.22 -18.74
N CYS A 169 -13.70 -6.91 -18.66
CA CYS A 169 -14.09 -6.27 -17.41
C CYS A 169 -15.59 -6.56 -17.19
N THR A 170 -15.94 -7.26 -16.11
CA THR A 170 -17.33 -7.35 -15.67
C THR A 170 -17.64 -6.13 -14.80
N ALA A 171 -18.66 -5.37 -15.18
CA ALA A 171 -19.20 -4.34 -14.30
C ALA A 171 -19.83 -5.04 -13.08
N GLY A 172 -19.40 -4.69 -11.87
CA GLY A 172 -19.85 -5.30 -10.60
C GLY A 172 -21.29 -4.99 -10.20
N ASP A 173 -22.22 -4.89 -11.16
CA ASP A 173 -23.65 -4.76 -10.87
C ASP A 173 -24.28 -6.15 -10.99
N GLU A 174 -24.45 -6.83 -9.86
CA GLU A 174 -24.95 -8.23 -9.75
C GLU A 174 -26.36 -8.46 -10.37
N THR A 175 -27.02 -7.42 -10.88
CA THR A 175 -28.43 -7.50 -11.29
C THR A 175 -28.67 -7.71 -12.78
N GLN A 176 -27.67 -7.60 -13.67
CA GLN A 176 -27.87 -7.89 -15.10
C GLN A 176 -26.65 -8.53 -15.75
N TRP A 177 -26.70 -9.86 -15.91
CA TRP A 177 -25.82 -10.60 -16.80
C TRP A 177 -26.13 -10.23 -18.26
N THR A 178 -25.61 -9.11 -18.74
CA THR A 178 -25.57 -8.85 -20.18
C THR A 178 -24.33 -9.54 -20.73
N ASN A 179 -24.50 -10.59 -21.54
CA ASN A 179 -23.44 -11.26 -22.30
C ASN A 179 -22.84 -10.37 -23.42
N ALA A 180 -22.86 -9.05 -23.25
CA ALA A 180 -22.27 -8.13 -24.20
C ALA A 180 -20.79 -7.96 -23.82
N PRO A 181 -19.83 -8.29 -24.71
CA PRO A 181 -18.43 -7.97 -24.47
C PRO A 181 -18.30 -6.45 -24.35
N MET A 182 -18.05 -5.95 -23.15
CA MET A 182 -17.50 -4.61 -23.01
C MET A 182 -16.09 -4.65 -23.58
N THR A 183 -15.93 -4.11 -24.78
CA THR A 183 -14.61 -3.78 -25.31
C THR A 183 -14.00 -2.73 -24.40
N CYS A 184 -12.87 -3.04 -23.74
CA CYS A 184 -12.06 -2.03 -23.07
C CYS A 184 -11.81 -0.87 -24.05
N PRO A 185 -12.08 0.39 -23.67
CA PRO A 185 -11.88 1.55 -24.53
C PRO A 185 -10.41 1.80 -24.88
#